data_AF-A0A4S4CZ35-F1
#
_entry.id   AF-A0A4S4CZ35-F1
#
_cell.length_a   1.000
_cell.length_b   1.000
_cell.length_c   1.000
_cell.angle_alpha   90.00
_cell.angle_beta   90.00
_cell.angle_gamma   90.00
#
_symmetry.space_group_name_H-M   'P 1'
#
loop_
_entity.id
_entity.type
_entity.pdbx_description
1 polymer ?
#
loop_
_entity_poly.entity_id
_entity_poly.type
_entity_poly.pdbx_seq_one_letter_code
_entity_poly.pdbx_strand_id
1 'polypeptide(L)'
;MDIRFPYSPAEVAKVRMVQFGILSPDEIRQMSVVQIEHSETMERGKPKPGGLSDPRLGTIDRKMKCETCMANMAECPGHFGHLELAKPMFHIGFLKTVLSIMRCVCFNCSKILADEEEHKFKQAQKIRNPKNRLKKILDASKSKTKCEGGDEIDTQDQDTDEPVKKSRGGCGAQQPKLTIEGMKMIAEYKLQKKKNDDPEQLPEPVERKQQLSAERVASMKKCF
;
A
#
# COMPACT_ATOMS: atom_id res chain seq x y z
N MET A 1 3.56 45.00 19.00
CA MET A 1 3.69 43.54 18.91
C MET A 1 2.65 42.94 19.83
N ASP A 2 1.74 42.14 19.30
CA ASP A 2 0.70 41.47 20.10
C ASP A 2 1.38 40.55 21.12
N ILE A 3 1.23 40.83 22.43
CA ILE A 3 1.92 40.13 23.55
C ILE A 3 1.37 38.70 23.76
N ARG A 4 0.54 38.19 22.84
CA ARG A 4 -0.21 36.95 23.02
C ARG A 4 0.62 35.67 22.89
N PHE A 5 1.85 35.74 22.38
CA PHE A 5 2.70 34.57 22.17
C PHE A 5 4.13 34.82 22.67
N PRO A 6 4.80 33.80 23.21
CA PRO A 6 6.20 33.89 23.60
C PRO A 6 7.09 34.19 22.39
N TYR A 7 8.23 34.84 22.64
CA TYR A 7 9.22 35.13 21.62
C TYR A 7 9.72 33.82 20.97
N SER A 8 9.78 33.80 19.63
CA SER A 8 10.37 32.73 18.84
C SER A 8 11.50 33.28 17.99
N PRO A 9 12.67 32.62 17.92
CA PRO A 9 13.76 33.02 17.04
C PRO A 9 13.47 32.70 15.56
N ALA A 10 12.40 31.95 15.25
CA ALA A 10 12.04 31.59 13.89
C ALA A 10 11.48 32.80 13.12
N GLU A 11 11.94 32.98 11.88
CA GLU A 11 11.42 34.03 11.01
C GLU A 11 9.96 33.79 10.62
N VAL A 12 9.17 34.87 10.62
CA VAL A 12 7.76 34.80 10.24
C VAL A 12 7.64 34.69 8.72
N ALA A 13 7.05 33.60 8.25
CA ALA A 13 6.77 33.36 6.83
C ALA A 13 5.28 33.05 6.58
N LYS A 14 4.79 33.39 5.39
CA LYS A 14 3.44 33.02 4.94
C LYS A 14 3.49 31.73 4.14
N VAL A 15 2.51 30.84 4.37
CA VAL A 15 2.36 29.59 3.61
C VAL A 15 2.11 29.92 2.13
N ARG A 16 2.96 29.40 1.23
CA ARG A 16 2.86 29.63 -0.22
C ARG A 16 2.16 28.51 -0.97
N MET A 17 2.33 27.27 -0.52
CA MET A 17 1.82 26.06 -1.16
C MET A 17 1.57 24.98 -0.10
N VAL A 18 0.61 24.10 -0.38
CA VAL A 18 0.36 22.89 0.41
C VAL A 18 0.67 21.68 -0.46
N GLN A 19 1.62 20.87 -0.04
CA GLN A 19 1.97 19.62 -0.70
C GLN A 19 1.27 18.46 0.02
N PHE A 20 0.56 17.65 -0.76
CA PHE A 20 -0.07 16.43 -0.25
C PHE A 20 0.86 15.24 -0.51
N GLY A 21 0.93 14.35 0.47
CA GLY A 21 1.74 13.14 0.42
C GLY A 21 1.13 12.02 1.25
N ILE A 22 1.74 10.85 1.17
CA ILE A 22 1.44 9.71 2.05
C ILE A 22 2.65 9.56 2.96
N LEU A 23 2.42 9.57 4.27
CA LEU A 23 3.49 9.36 5.25
C LEU A 23 3.97 7.90 5.18
N SER A 24 5.29 7.74 5.03
CA SER A 24 5.92 6.44 5.15
C SER A 24 6.01 6.00 6.61
N PRO A 25 6.07 4.69 6.90
CA PRO A 25 6.24 4.20 8.28
C PRO A 25 7.49 4.78 8.96
N ASP A 26 8.58 4.98 8.21
CA ASP A 26 9.83 5.50 8.75
C ASP A 26 9.72 6.99 9.11
N GLU A 27 9.04 7.80 8.29
CA GLU A 27 8.73 9.20 8.62
C GLU A 27 7.84 9.31 9.86
N ILE A 28 6.84 8.42 10.00
CA ILE A 28 5.97 8.40 11.20
C ILE A 28 6.79 8.14 12.46
N ARG A 29 7.74 7.20 12.42
CA ARG A 29 8.63 6.92 13.56
C ARG A 29 9.56 8.09 13.86
N GLN A 30 10.15 8.72 12.84
CA GLN A 30 11.05 9.86 13.01
C GLN A 30 10.34 11.12 13.56
N MET A 31 9.10 11.36 13.13
CA MET A 31 8.29 12.47 13.65
C MET A 31 7.75 12.22 15.06
N SER A 32 7.76 10.96 15.50
CA SER A 32 7.13 10.57 16.74
C SER A 32 8.05 10.80 17.95
N VAL A 33 7.48 11.34 19.02
CA VAL A 33 8.21 11.56 20.29
C VAL A 33 8.12 10.37 21.23
N VAL A 34 7.18 9.45 21.01
CA VAL A 34 6.94 8.29 21.87
C VAL A 34 6.22 7.17 21.12
N GLN A 35 6.64 5.93 21.37
CA GLN A 35 5.90 4.73 21.03
C GLN A 35 4.86 4.43 22.12
N ILE A 36 3.60 4.26 21.73
CA ILE A 36 2.52 3.90 22.64
C ILE A 36 2.47 2.39 22.80
N GLU A 37 2.62 1.91 24.02
CA GLU A 37 2.62 0.48 24.36
C GLU A 37 1.44 0.10 25.25
N HIS A 38 0.91 1.07 25.99
CA HIS A 38 -0.15 0.86 26.98
C HIS A 38 -1.44 1.54 26.55
N SER A 39 -2.56 0.83 26.69
CA SER A 39 -3.89 1.41 26.44
C SER A 39 -4.38 2.28 27.59
N GLU A 40 -3.82 2.13 28.80
CA GLU A 40 -4.25 2.94 29.93
C GLU A 40 -3.74 4.38 29.83
N THR A 41 -4.58 5.33 30.23
CA THR A 41 -4.26 6.76 30.24
C THR A 41 -3.53 7.19 31.51
N MET A 42 -3.94 6.64 32.66
CA MET A 42 -3.46 7.05 33.98
C MET A 42 -3.09 5.83 34.81
N GLU A 43 -2.03 5.95 35.60
CA GLU A 43 -1.61 4.98 36.61
C GLU A 43 -1.50 5.69 37.96
N ARG A 44 -2.25 5.21 38.97
CA ARG A 44 -2.30 5.80 40.32
C ARG A 44 -2.56 7.31 40.34
N GLY A 45 -3.42 7.78 39.43
CA GLY A 45 -3.83 9.19 39.32
C GLY A 45 -2.81 10.09 38.62
N LYS A 46 -1.72 9.54 38.06
CA LYS A 46 -0.76 10.27 37.22
C LYS A 46 -0.82 9.77 35.78
N PRO A 47 -0.47 10.60 34.78
CA PRO A 47 -0.39 10.13 33.40
C PRO A 47 0.59 8.96 33.27
N LYS A 48 0.19 7.93 32.53
CA LYS A 48 1.01 6.73 32.35
C LYS A 48 2.05 6.96 31.23
N PRO A 49 3.36 6.84 31.51
CA PRO A 49 4.38 6.84 30.46
C PRO A 49 4.16 5.68 29.48
N GLY A 50 4.33 5.93 28.18
CA GLY A 50 4.03 4.96 27.12
C GLY A 50 2.52 4.68 26.93
N GLY A 51 1.66 5.43 27.63
CA GLY A 51 0.21 5.34 27.54
C GLY A 51 -0.41 6.45 26.68
N LEU A 52 -1.74 6.41 26.53
CA LEU A 52 -2.48 7.37 25.69
C LEU A 52 -2.42 8.83 26.18
N SER A 53 -2.03 9.06 27.43
CA SER A 53 -1.86 10.40 28.02
C SER A 53 -0.40 10.69 28.39
N ASP A 54 0.57 10.06 27.70
CA ASP A 54 1.99 10.30 27.93
C ASP A 54 2.32 11.82 27.88
N PRO A 55 2.97 12.39 28.91
CA PRO A 55 3.27 13.82 28.99
C PRO A 55 4.10 14.40 27.82
N ARG A 56 4.81 13.55 27.07
CA ARG A 56 5.56 13.95 25.87
C ARG A 56 4.65 14.33 24.71
N LEU A 57 3.43 13.78 24.65
CA LEU A 57 2.43 14.13 23.63
C LEU A 57 1.82 15.52 23.86
N GLY A 58 1.89 16.02 25.09
CA GLY A 58 1.22 17.23 25.54
C GLY A 58 0.65 17.02 26.94
N THR A 59 0.12 18.10 27.52
CA THR A 59 -0.49 18.08 28.86
C THR A 59 -1.87 18.72 28.82
N ILE A 60 -2.82 18.12 29.54
CA ILE A 60 -4.14 18.68 29.82
C ILE A 60 -4.20 19.39 31.17
N ASP A 61 -3.22 19.15 32.05
CA ASP A 61 -3.16 19.76 33.37
C ASP A 61 -2.40 21.08 33.28
N ARG A 62 -3.02 22.16 33.77
CA ARG A 62 -2.42 23.49 33.85
C ARG A 62 -1.17 23.55 34.73
N LYS A 63 -1.05 22.64 35.70
CA LYS A 63 0.10 22.56 36.61
C LYS A 63 1.26 21.78 36.01
N MET A 64 1.01 20.94 35.01
CA MET A 64 2.04 20.17 34.32
C MET A 64 2.45 20.89 33.04
N LYS A 65 3.70 20.66 32.62
CA LYS A 65 4.25 21.12 31.35
C LYS A 65 4.50 19.93 30.46
N CYS A 66 4.44 20.13 29.15
CA CYS A 66 4.78 19.08 28.20
C CYS A 66 6.27 18.74 28.31
N GLU A 67 6.61 17.45 28.36
CA GLU A 67 8.01 17.01 28.48
C GLU A 67 8.82 17.23 27.18
N THR A 68 8.16 17.44 26.04
CA THR A 68 8.83 17.66 24.75
C THR A 68 9.18 19.13 24.52
N CYS A 69 8.21 20.03 24.61
CA CYS A 69 8.41 21.46 24.32
C CYS A 69 8.45 22.37 25.56
N MET A 70 8.21 21.82 26.76
CA MET A 70 8.14 22.57 28.03
C MET A 70 7.07 23.67 28.09
N ALA A 71 6.19 23.73 27.10
CA ALA A 71 5.07 24.66 27.04
C ALA A 71 3.90 24.19 27.92
N ASN A 72 3.03 25.14 28.26
CA ASN A 72 1.77 24.88 28.95
C ASN A 72 0.68 24.35 27.98
N MET A 73 -0.50 24.02 28.51
CA MET A 73 -1.65 23.50 27.74
C MET A 73 -2.11 24.44 26.59
N ALA A 74 -1.94 25.76 26.72
CA ALA A 74 -2.45 26.73 25.73
C ALA A 74 -1.47 26.96 24.57
N GLU A 75 -0.16 26.82 24.84
CA GLU A 75 0.91 27.10 23.88
C GLU A 75 1.44 25.83 23.20
N CYS A 76 1.30 24.67 23.84
CA CYS A 76 1.74 23.41 23.28
C CYS A 76 0.87 23.03 22.06
N PRO A 77 1.45 22.82 20.86
CA PRO A 77 0.68 22.40 19.67
C PRO A 77 0.25 20.93 19.73
N GLY A 78 0.78 20.16 20.68
CA GLY A 78 0.70 18.70 20.71
C GLY A 78 1.79 18.05 19.86
N HIS A 79 2.23 16.87 20.29
CA HIS A 79 3.28 16.10 19.63
C HIS A 79 2.75 14.74 19.22
N PHE A 80 3.20 14.25 18.07
CA PHE A 80 2.73 12.98 17.55
C PHE A 80 3.40 11.80 18.27
N GLY A 81 2.57 10.85 18.70
CA GLY A 81 2.99 9.50 19.06
C GLY A 81 2.83 8.56 17.86
N HIS A 82 3.37 7.35 17.98
CA HIS A 82 3.06 6.28 17.05
C HIS A 82 2.73 4.98 17.79
N LEU A 83 1.96 4.13 17.12
CA LEU A 83 1.65 2.78 17.57
C LEU A 83 2.25 1.82 16.57
N GLU A 84 3.19 0.99 17.01
CA GLU A 84 3.77 -0.05 16.17
C GLU A 84 2.79 -1.22 16.09
N LEU A 85 2.27 -1.47 14.90
CA LEU A 85 1.33 -2.58 14.68
C LEU A 85 2.11 -3.88 14.52
N ALA A 86 1.67 -4.94 15.19
CA ALA A 86 2.27 -6.27 15.07
C ALA A 86 2.22 -6.82 13.63
N LYS A 87 1.22 -6.42 12.84
CA LYS A 87 1.05 -6.79 11.44
C LYS A 87 0.57 -5.59 10.62
N PRO A 88 0.99 -5.46 9.35
CA PRO A 88 0.47 -4.42 8.48
C PRO A 88 -1.04 -4.63 8.26
N MET A 89 -1.74 -3.51 8.07
CA MET A 89 -3.18 -3.50 7.81
C MET A 89 -3.49 -2.68 6.56
N PHE A 90 -4.58 -2.99 5.89
CA PHE A 90 -5.07 -2.15 4.80
C PHE A 90 -5.68 -0.86 5.35
N HIS A 91 -5.25 0.26 4.80
CA HIS A 91 -5.94 1.53 5.01
C HIS A 91 -7.24 1.54 4.18
N ILE A 92 -8.39 1.65 4.84
CA ILE A 92 -9.73 1.56 4.21
C ILE A 92 -9.89 2.56 3.06
N GLY A 93 -9.39 3.79 3.23
CA GLY A 93 -9.44 4.83 2.19
C GLY A 93 -8.62 4.51 0.93
N PHE A 94 -7.60 3.64 1.03
CA PHE A 94 -6.74 3.26 -0.09
C PHE A 94 -7.05 1.88 -0.66
N LEU A 95 -7.97 1.11 -0.06
CA LEU A 95 -8.23 -0.28 -0.45
C LEU A 95 -8.58 -0.44 -1.94
N LYS A 96 -9.40 0.46 -2.49
CA LYS A 96 -9.76 0.49 -3.93
C LYS A 96 -8.57 0.82 -4.83
N THR A 97 -7.70 1.74 -4.38
CA THR A 97 -6.48 2.12 -5.11
C THR A 97 -5.50 0.95 -5.12
N VAL A 98 -5.29 0.28 -3.98
CA VAL A 98 -4.46 -0.92 -3.90
C VAL A 98 -5.00 -2.01 -4.80
N LEU A 99 -6.30 -2.29 -4.79
CA LEU A 99 -6.92 -3.25 -5.71
C LEU A 99 -6.64 -2.92 -7.18
N SER A 100 -6.73 -1.65 -7.55
CA SER A 100 -6.47 -1.20 -8.92
C SER A 100 -5.01 -1.45 -9.32
N ILE A 101 -4.05 -1.15 -8.42
CA ILE A 101 -2.62 -1.42 -8.65
C ILE A 101 -2.39 -2.92 -8.78
N MET A 102 -2.95 -3.73 -7.88
CA MET A 102 -2.77 -5.19 -7.89
C MET A 102 -3.32 -5.86 -9.14
N ARG A 103 -4.32 -5.26 -9.81
CA ARG A 103 -4.84 -5.73 -11.11
C ARG A 103 -3.99 -5.31 -12.30
N CYS A 104 -3.07 -4.36 -12.13
CA CYS A 104 -2.15 -3.91 -13.18
C CYS A 104 -0.85 -4.72 -13.21
N VAL A 105 -0.56 -5.47 -12.15
CA VAL A 105 0.75 -6.07 -11.91
C VAL A 105 0.62 -7.57 -11.68
N CYS A 106 1.65 -8.31 -12.02
CA CYS A 106 1.69 -9.76 -11.82
C CYS A 106 1.77 -10.06 -10.32
N PHE A 107 0.90 -10.96 -9.86
CA PHE A 107 0.84 -11.38 -8.46
C PHE A 107 2.06 -12.21 -8.00
N ASN A 108 2.97 -12.57 -8.91
CA ASN A 108 4.15 -13.36 -8.63
C ASN A 108 5.45 -12.57 -8.86
N CYS A 109 5.67 -12.04 -10.07
CA CYS A 109 6.90 -11.32 -10.40
C CYS A 109 6.79 -9.78 -10.30
N SER A 110 5.66 -9.24 -9.85
CA SER A 110 5.39 -7.80 -9.75
C SER A 110 5.56 -7.00 -11.04
N LYS A 111 5.71 -7.62 -12.21
CA LYS A 111 5.78 -6.91 -13.48
C LYS A 111 4.41 -6.38 -13.90
N ILE A 112 4.37 -5.24 -14.59
CA ILE A 112 3.11 -4.76 -15.21
C ILE A 112 2.61 -5.80 -16.22
N LEU A 113 1.32 -6.13 -16.16
CA LEU A 113 0.68 -7.15 -16.99
C LEU A 113 0.33 -6.67 -18.40
N ALA A 114 0.13 -5.36 -18.57
CA ALA A 114 -0.09 -4.79 -19.89
C ALA A 114 1.21 -4.84 -20.71
N ASP A 115 1.08 -5.27 -21.97
CA ASP A 115 2.18 -5.25 -22.92
C ASP A 115 2.55 -3.80 -23.27
N GLU A 116 3.83 -3.48 -23.17
CA GLU A 116 4.35 -2.17 -23.50
C GLU A 116 4.20 -1.82 -24.98
N GLU A 117 4.15 -2.84 -25.83
CA GLU A 117 3.98 -2.70 -27.27
C GLU A 117 2.50 -2.48 -27.67
N GLU A 118 1.54 -2.82 -26.80
CA GLU A 118 0.12 -2.64 -27.07
C GLU A 118 -0.20 -1.14 -27.23
N HIS A 119 -0.89 -0.80 -28.33
CA HIS A 119 -1.28 0.58 -28.64
C HIS A 119 -2.03 1.26 -27.49
N LYS A 120 -2.88 0.52 -26.76
CA LYS A 120 -3.62 1.04 -25.60
C LYS A 120 -2.68 1.46 -24.46
N PHE A 121 -1.63 0.70 -24.21
CA PHE A 121 -0.66 1.00 -23.15
C PHE A 121 0.21 2.20 -23.53
N LYS A 122 0.71 2.25 -24.77
CA LYS A 122 1.44 3.43 -25.30
C LYS A 122 0.61 4.70 -25.23
N GLN A 123 -0.69 4.63 -25.55
CA GLN A 123 -1.60 5.77 -25.37
C GLN A 123 -1.77 6.16 -23.91
N ALA A 124 -1.89 5.18 -23.00
CA ALA A 124 -2.03 5.44 -21.58
C ALA A 124 -0.81 6.19 -21.01
N GLN A 125 0.41 5.83 -21.41
CA GLN A 125 1.63 6.50 -20.95
C GLN A 125 1.69 7.99 -21.30
N LYS A 126 1.12 8.39 -22.44
CA LYS A 126 1.09 9.80 -22.89
C LYS A 126 0.14 10.69 -22.06
N ILE A 127 -0.71 10.10 -21.21
CA ILE A 127 -1.67 10.84 -20.38
C ILE A 127 -0.96 11.54 -19.23
N ARG A 128 -1.03 12.88 -19.20
CA ARG A 128 -0.44 13.70 -18.11
C ARG A 128 -1.15 13.53 -16.77
N ASN A 129 -2.48 13.44 -16.77
CA ASN A 129 -3.25 13.30 -15.52
C ASN A 129 -3.07 11.89 -14.93
N PRO A 130 -2.46 11.73 -13.73
CA PRO A 130 -2.14 10.42 -13.17
C PRO A 130 -3.35 9.54 -12.89
N LYS A 131 -4.48 10.14 -12.50
CA LYS A 131 -5.74 9.41 -12.22
C LYS A 131 -6.29 8.76 -13.48
N ASN A 132 -6.29 9.51 -14.59
CA ASN A 132 -6.75 9.01 -15.88
C ASN A 132 -5.76 7.99 -16.47
N ARG A 133 -4.46 8.21 -16.29
CA ARG A 133 -3.40 7.27 -16.70
C ARG A 133 -3.58 5.91 -16.02
N LEU A 134 -3.74 5.88 -14.70
CA LEU A 134 -3.96 4.63 -13.96
C LEU A 134 -5.19 3.88 -14.45
N LYS A 135 -6.30 4.59 -14.71
CA LYS A 135 -7.53 3.98 -15.24
C LYS A 135 -7.29 3.27 -16.58
N LYS A 136 -6.53 3.90 -17.49
CA LYS A 136 -6.24 3.33 -18.81
C LYS A 136 -5.27 2.14 -18.74
N ILE A 137 -4.27 2.20 -17.87
CA ILE A 137 -3.37 1.06 -17.60
C ILE A 137 -4.15 -0.12 -17.02
N LEU A 138 -5.07 0.14 -16.08
CA LEU A 138 -5.96 -0.87 -15.52
C LEU A 138 -6.84 -1.52 -16.58
N ASP A 139 -7.40 -0.73 -17.50
CA ASP A 139 -8.23 -1.25 -18.59
C ASP A 139 -7.45 -2.17 -19.53
N ALA A 140 -6.16 -1.90 -19.76
CA ALA A 140 -5.28 -2.76 -20.55
C ALA A 140 -4.84 -4.04 -19.80
N SER A 141 -4.74 -3.98 -18.46
CA SER A 141 -4.21 -5.08 -17.66
C SER A 141 -5.29 -6.05 -17.15
N LYS A 142 -6.49 -5.56 -16.84
CA LYS A 142 -7.53 -6.33 -16.09
C LYS A 142 -8.04 -7.59 -16.80
N SER A 143 -7.90 -7.69 -18.11
CA SER A 143 -8.32 -8.85 -18.91
C SER A 143 -7.24 -9.94 -19.00
N LYS A 144 -5.99 -9.63 -18.63
CA LYS A 144 -4.88 -10.58 -18.69
C LYS A 144 -5.00 -11.58 -17.55
N THR A 145 -5.13 -12.86 -17.90
CA THR A 145 -5.27 -13.97 -16.95
C THR A 145 -3.97 -14.75 -16.75
N LYS A 146 -2.93 -14.51 -17.56
CA LYS A 146 -1.59 -15.11 -17.47
C LYS A 146 -0.56 -14.00 -17.62
N CYS A 147 0.56 -14.08 -16.91
CA CYS A 147 1.70 -13.20 -17.09
C CYS A 147 2.51 -13.65 -18.32
N GLU A 148 2.69 -12.76 -19.29
CA GLU A 148 3.44 -13.05 -20.53
C GLU A 148 4.95 -13.16 -20.26
N GLY A 149 5.63 -14.08 -20.95
CA GLY A 149 7.09 -14.27 -20.89
C GLY A 149 7.60 -15.56 -20.24
N GLY A 150 6.71 -16.51 -19.90
CA GLY A 150 7.11 -17.85 -19.44
C GLY A 150 7.27 -18.90 -20.55
N ASP A 151 6.98 -18.53 -21.80
CA ASP A 151 6.90 -19.49 -22.92
C ASP A 151 8.25 -19.62 -23.70
N GLU A 152 9.30 -18.89 -23.30
CA GLU A 152 10.64 -18.94 -23.95
C GLU A 152 11.49 -20.16 -23.56
N ILE A 153 11.01 -21.05 -22.68
CA ILE A 153 11.79 -22.21 -22.20
C ILE A 153 11.52 -23.49 -23.01
N ASP A 154 10.37 -23.62 -23.69
CA ASP A 154 9.93 -24.87 -24.33
C ASP A 154 10.01 -24.90 -25.87
N THR A 155 10.59 -23.89 -26.53
CA THR A 155 10.69 -23.84 -28.01
C THR A 155 12.13 -23.59 -28.48
N GLN A 156 12.99 -24.59 -28.30
CA GLN A 156 14.34 -24.63 -28.92
C GLN A 156 14.42 -25.51 -30.18
N ASP A 157 13.32 -25.79 -30.91
CA ASP A 157 13.40 -26.72 -32.05
C ASP A 157 12.44 -26.49 -33.23
N GLN A 158 12.14 -25.23 -33.60
CA GLN A 158 11.62 -24.93 -34.95
C GLN A 158 12.20 -23.64 -35.54
N ASP A 159 13.11 -23.81 -36.50
CA ASP A 159 13.56 -22.80 -37.45
C ASP A 159 12.35 -22.20 -38.20
N THR A 160 11.87 -21.05 -37.73
CA THR A 160 11.01 -20.17 -38.53
C THR A 160 11.54 -18.75 -38.43
N ASP A 161 11.86 -18.19 -39.59
CA ASP A 161 12.55 -16.91 -39.82
C ASP A 161 11.61 -15.70 -39.61
N GLU A 162 10.79 -15.72 -38.57
CA GLU A 162 10.02 -14.55 -38.12
C GLU A 162 10.80 -13.77 -37.05
N PRO A 163 10.75 -12.43 -37.05
CA PRO A 163 11.43 -11.64 -36.04
C PRO A 163 10.84 -11.98 -34.67
N VAL A 164 11.61 -12.75 -33.89
CA VAL A 164 11.30 -13.10 -32.50
C VAL A 164 10.99 -11.80 -31.77
N LYS A 165 9.70 -11.57 -31.46
CA LYS A 165 9.30 -10.53 -30.52
C LYS A 165 10.07 -10.82 -29.25
N LYS A 166 11.09 -10.00 -28.94
CA LYS A 166 11.85 -10.05 -27.69
C LYS A 166 10.83 -10.08 -26.54
N SER A 167 10.47 -11.26 -26.05
CA SER A 167 9.45 -11.35 -25.03
C SER A 167 10.16 -10.91 -23.76
N ARG A 168 9.81 -9.72 -23.29
CA ARG A 168 10.40 -9.22 -22.07
C ARG A 168 9.95 -10.17 -20.97
N GLY A 169 10.90 -10.85 -20.34
CA GLY A 169 10.69 -11.91 -19.35
C GLY A 169 9.59 -11.59 -18.32
N GLY A 170 8.63 -12.49 -18.25
CA GLY A 170 7.64 -12.59 -17.18
C GLY A 170 7.51 -14.05 -16.78
N CYS A 171 6.74 -14.34 -15.74
CA CYS A 171 6.86 -15.63 -15.06
C CYS A 171 5.88 -16.71 -15.53
N GLY A 172 5.02 -16.44 -16.52
CA GLY A 172 4.01 -17.41 -16.96
C GLY A 172 2.86 -17.65 -15.96
N ALA A 173 2.91 -17.07 -14.76
CA ALA A 173 1.97 -17.36 -13.69
C ALA A 173 0.52 -16.94 -14.03
N GLN A 174 -0.43 -17.79 -13.64
CA GLN A 174 -1.86 -17.49 -13.70
C GLN A 174 -2.19 -16.32 -12.75
N GLN A 175 -2.99 -15.38 -13.22
CA GLN A 175 -3.42 -14.21 -12.46
C GLN A 175 -4.81 -14.45 -11.84
N PRO A 176 -4.98 -14.17 -10.54
CA PRO A 176 -6.28 -14.30 -9.89
C PRO A 176 -7.20 -13.13 -10.25
N LYS A 177 -8.51 -13.37 -10.18
CA LYS A 177 -9.51 -12.31 -10.15
C LYS A 177 -9.53 -11.73 -8.73
N LEU A 178 -9.08 -10.48 -8.61
CA LEU A 178 -9.06 -9.76 -7.33
C LEU A 178 -10.37 -9.01 -7.11
N THR A 179 -10.98 -9.15 -5.93
CA THR A 179 -12.20 -8.44 -5.49
C THR A 179 -12.05 -7.89 -4.07
N ILE A 180 -12.95 -6.99 -3.67
CA ILE A 180 -13.08 -6.53 -2.28
C ILE A 180 -14.43 -7.03 -1.76
N GLU A 181 -14.40 -7.72 -0.63
CA GLU A 181 -15.57 -8.18 0.09
C GLU A 181 -15.52 -7.58 1.50
N GLY A 182 -16.34 -6.57 1.76
CA GLY A 182 -16.26 -5.76 2.99
C GLY A 182 -14.91 -5.07 3.13
N MET A 183 -14.14 -5.44 4.16
CA MET A 183 -12.79 -4.93 4.43
C MET A 183 -11.67 -5.89 3.99
N LYS A 184 -12.02 -6.97 3.30
CA LYS A 184 -11.09 -8.02 2.88
C LYS A 184 -10.84 -7.94 1.38
N MET A 185 -9.59 -8.17 0.98
CA MET A 185 -9.24 -8.38 -0.43
C MET A 185 -9.21 -9.87 -0.71
N ILE A 186 -9.94 -10.33 -1.73
CA ILE A 186 -10.07 -11.74 -2.09
C ILE A 186 -9.43 -11.97 -3.46
N ALA A 187 -8.68 -13.05 -3.59
CA ALA A 187 -8.11 -13.55 -4.83
C ALA A 187 -8.78 -14.86 -5.23
N GLU A 188 -9.36 -14.90 -6.44
CA GLU A 188 -10.04 -16.08 -6.98
C GLU A 188 -9.34 -16.60 -8.24
N TYR A 189 -8.89 -17.86 -8.24
CA TYR A 189 -8.31 -18.51 -9.41
C TYR A 189 -9.38 -19.30 -10.19
N LYS A 190 -9.44 -19.12 -11.51
CA LYS A 190 -10.38 -19.85 -12.39
C LYS A 190 -9.87 -21.26 -12.67
N LEU A 191 -10.78 -22.24 -12.71
CA LEU A 191 -10.50 -23.59 -13.18
C LEU A 191 -10.11 -23.58 -14.67
N GLN A 192 -9.04 -24.28 -15.02
CA GLN A 192 -8.87 -24.78 -16.37
C GLN A 192 -9.68 -26.07 -16.49
N LYS A 193 -10.65 -26.12 -17.43
CA LYS A 193 -11.27 -27.39 -17.80
C LYS A 193 -10.19 -28.24 -18.46
N LYS A 194 -9.67 -29.25 -17.77
CA LYS A 194 -8.95 -30.34 -18.45
C LYS A 194 -9.95 -30.98 -19.41
N LYS A 195 -9.68 -30.90 -20.72
CA LYS A 195 -10.26 -31.83 -21.69
C LYS A 195 -9.58 -33.17 -21.45
N ASN A 196 -10.13 -33.97 -20.55
CA ASN A 196 -10.09 -35.43 -20.58
C ASN A 196 -11.06 -35.89 -19.49
N ASP A 197 -12.12 -36.58 -19.93
CA ASP A 197 -13.09 -37.26 -19.10
C ASP A 197 -12.38 -38.37 -18.32
N ASP A 198 -12.21 -38.19 -17.01
CA ASP A 198 -12.05 -39.29 -16.07
C ASP A 198 -12.79 -38.91 -14.77
N PRO A 199 -13.89 -39.59 -14.41
CA PRO A 199 -14.76 -39.20 -13.32
C PRO A 199 -14.30 -39.79 -11.98
N GLU A 200 -13.10 -39.46 -11.50
CA GLU A 200 -12.76 -39.76 -10.12
C GLU A 200 -11.73 -38.78 -9.53
N GLN A 201 -12.08 -38.28 -8.33
CA GLN A 201 -11.36 -37.29 -7.51
C GLN A 201 -11.46 -35.82 -7.96
N LEU A 202 -12.60 -35.21 -7.62
CA LEU A 202 -12.70 -33.75 -7.44
C LEU A 202 -11.79 -33.33 -6.27
N PRO A 203 -10.77 -32.47 -6.47
CA PRO A 203 -10.10 -31.85 -5.35
C PRO A 203 -11.05 -30.82 -4.73
N GLU A 204 -11.12 -30.83 -3.41
CA GLU A 204 -12.01 -30.01 -2.57
C GLU A 204 -12.06 -28.52 -2.97
N PRO A 205 -13.19 -27.83 -2.79
CA PRO A 205 -13.39 -26.44 -3.25
C PRO A 205 -12.65 -25.37 -2.42
N VAL A 206 -11.81 -25.77 -1.46
CA VAL A 206 -11.31 -24.91 -0.37
C VAL A 206 -10.19 -23.94 -0.80
N GLU A 207 -9.45 -24.21 -1.88
CA GLU A 207 -8.31 -23.36 -2.29
C GLU A 207 -8.60 -22.31 -3.37
N ARG A 208 -9.85 -22.17 -3.85
CA ARG A 208 -10.15 -21.32 -5.03
C ARG A 208 -10.24 -19.83 -4.73
N LYS A 209 -10.71 -19.48 -3.53
CA LYS A 209 -10.87 -18.10 -3.04
C LYS A 209 -10.03 -17.91 -1.80
N GLN A 210 -8.95 -17.14 -1.93
CA GLN A 210 -8.05 -16.85 -0.83
C GLN A 210 -8.22 -15.41 -0.37
N GLN A 211 -8.39 -15.20 0.94
CA GLN A 211 -8.24 -13.87 1.52
C GLN A 211 -6.77 -13.47 1.49
N LEU A 212 -6.47 -12.32 0.90
CA LEU A 212 -5.12 -11.78 0.87
C LEU A 212 -4.80 -11.04 2.17
N SER A 213 -3.69 -11.42 2.81
CA SER A 213 -3.13 -10.65 3.92
C SER A 213 -2.49 -9.35 3.41
N ALA A 214 -2.52 -8.31 4.24
CA ALA A 214 -1.84 -7.06 3.92
C ALA A 214 -0.32 -7.25 3.80
N GLU A 215 0.27 -8.18 4.56
CA GLU A 215 1.70 -8.56 4.47
C GLU A 215 2.05 -9.03 3.06
N ARG A 216 1.26 -9.96 2.50
CA ARG A 216 1.49 -10.51 1.16
C ARG A 216 1.36 -9.43 0.08
N VAL A 217 0.43 -8.50 0.23
CA VAL A 217 0.27 -7.38 -0.71
C VAL A 217 1.41 -6.36 -0.55
N ALA A 218 1.88 -6.13 0.68
CA ALA A 218 2.98 -5.21 0.95
C ALA A 218 4.32 -5.74 0.43
N SER A 219 4.60 -7.04 0.53
CA SER A 219 5.84 -7.63 -0.01
C SER A 219 5.93 -7.50 -1.53
N MET A 220 4.81 -7.64 -2.24
CA MET A 220 4.76 -7.47 -3.71
C MET A 220 5.09 -6.04 -4.15
N LYS A 221 4.73 -5.04 -3.34
CA LYS A 221 5.04 -3.64 -3.62
C LYS A 221 6.51 -3.29 -3.48
N LYS A 222 7.28 -4.04 -2.67
CA LYS A 222 8.72 -3.80 -2.48
C LYS A 222 9.57 -4.12 -3.70
N CYS A 223 8.99 -4.74 -4.74
CA CYS A 223 9.65 -5.01 -6.02
C CYS A 223 9.53 -3.85 -7.02
N PHE A 224 8.87 -2.74 -6.65
CA PHE A 224 8.73 -1.51 -7.46
C PHE A 224 9.59 -0.37 -6.92
#